data_AF-A0A7V3LI55-F1
#
_entry.id   AF-A0A7V3LI55-F1
#
_cell.length_a   1.000
_cell.length_b   1.000
_cell.length_c   1.000
_cell.angle_alpha   90.00
_cell.angle_beta   90.00
_cell.angle_gamma   90.00
#
_symmetry.space_group_name_H-M   'P 1'
#
loop_
_entity.id
_entity.type
_entity.pdbx_description
1 polymer ?
#
loop_
_entity_poly.entity_id
_entity_poly.type
_entity_poly.pdbx_seq_one_letter_code
_entity_poly.pdbx_strand_id
1 'polypeptide(L)'
;MSRTRDRTDEFALRSWERQRARLECRECEVICERVVSPWHCLRSQCQFVYIYQEGDTAYFGCLHKVFLPDLDLAAFAREHAGVVRGQDPYGHLRVARPPLPQCRVTVEQAYEALYSPSACCNPTFFHHPTGPEEDRIRLTARVGRSRPEVQGPPDGRDDSED
;
A
#
# COMPACT_ATOMS: atom_id res chain seq x y z
N MET A 1 -19.28 16.31 37.45
CA MET A 1 -19.87 15.86 36.17
C MET A 1 -18.84 15.98 35.04
N SER A 2 -17.68 15.29 35.16
CA SER A 2 -16.54 15.45 34.23
C SER A 2 -16.09 14.15 33.54
N ARG A 3 -16.70 13.00 33.85
CA ARG A 3 -16.29 11.68 33.30
C ARG A 3 -16.84 11.39 31.90
N THR A 4 -17.80 12.18 31.40
CA THR A 4 -18.47 11.91 30.12
C THR A 4 -17.79 12.59 28.93
N ARG A 5 -17.04 13.69 29.15
CA ARG A 5 -16.24 14.35 28.10
C ARG A 5 -14.97 13.56 27.77
N ASP A 6 -14.37 12.93 28.77
CA ASP A 6 -13.13 12.15 28.69
C ASP A 6 -13.29 10.87 27.85
N ARG A 7 -14.40 10.14 28.02
CA ARG A 7 -14.69 8.91 27.27
C ARG A 7 -14.97 9.14 25.78
N THR A 8 -15.52 10.28 25.41
CA THR A 8 -15.84 10.60 24.01
C THR A 8 -14.56 10.91 23.21
N ASP A 9 -13.59 11.55 23.86
CA ASP A 9 -12.28 11.86 23.28
C ASP A 9 -11.46 10.58 23.05
N GLU A 10 -11.42 9.69 24.05
CA GLU A 10 -10.74 8.39 23.91
C GLU A 10 -11.32 7.52 22.79
N PHE A 11 -12.65 7.53 22.62
CA PHE A 11 -13.31 6.81 21.53
C PHE A 11 -12.95 7.39 20.15
N ALA A 12 -12.90 8.72 20.03
CA ALA A 12 -12.55 9.41 18.79
C ALA A 12 -11.10 9.12 18.38
N LEU A 13 -10.15 9.17 19.32
CA LEU A 13 -8.74 8.84 19.08
C LEU A 13 -8.57 7.41 18.59
N ARG A 14 -9.15 6.42 19.30
CA ARG A 14 -9.10 5.00 18.89
C ARG A 14 -9.75 4.76 17.53
N SER A 15 -10.81 5.51 17.20
CA SER A 15 -11.47 5.43 15.89
C SER A 15 -10.54 5.92 14.78
N TRP A 16 -9.88 7.05 14.98
CA TRP A 16 -8.94 7.62 14.02
C TRP A 16 -7.69 6.76 13.82
N GLU A 17 -7.13 6.19 14.89
CA GLU A 17 -6.01 5.24 14.82
C GLU A 17 -6.36 4.02 13.97
N ARG A 18 -7.54 3.42 14.21
CA ARG A 18 -8.05 2.31 13.39
C ARG A 18 -8.23 2.71 11.93
N GLN A 19 -8.73 3.93 11.67
CA GLN A 19 -8.87 4.42 10.31
C GLN A 19 -7.51 4.62 9.64
N ARG A 20 -6.52 5.19 10.33
CA ARG A 20 -5.16 5.34 9.80
C ARG A 20 -4.48 4.01 9.53
N ALA A 21 -4.61 3.03 10.41
CA ALA A 21 -4.07 1.68 10.21
C ALA A 21 -4.65 0.96 8.98
N ARG A 22 -5.84 1.38 8.51
CA ARG A 22 -6.42 0.91 7.25
C ARG A 22 -5.90 1.64 6.01
N LEU A 23 -5.10 2.69 6.14
CA LEU A 23 -4.60 3.50 5.03
C LEU A 23 -3.08 3.46 4.91
N GLU A 24 -2.37 3.38 6.04
CA GLU A 24 -0.92 3.30 6.13
C GLU A 24 -0.49 2.27 7.18
N CYS A 25 0.65 1.62 6.96
CA CYS A 25 1.31 0.74 7.93
C CYS A 25 2.61 1.38 8.40
N ARG A 26 2.85 1.32 9.72
CA ARG A 26 4.04 1.87 10.39
C ARG A 26 4.68 0.86 11.36
N GLU A 27 4.40 -0.43 11.20
CA GLU A 27 4.95 -1.46 12.09
C GLU A 27 6.42 -1.79 11.78
N CYS A 28 6.86 -1.54 10.54
CA CYS A 28 8.26 -1.60 10.13
C CYS A 28 8.91 -0.21 10.21
N GLU A 29 10.24 -0.15 10.03
CA GLU A 29 10.98 1.12 9.82
C GLU A 29 10.58 1.83 8.52
N VAL A 30 9.98 1.09 7.59
CA VAL A 30 9.43 1.56 6.33
C VAL A 30 7.93 1.81 6.47
N ILE A 31 7.47 2.96 5.99
CA ILE A 31 6.04 3.27 5.90
C ILE A 31 5.50 2.72 4.58
N CYS A 32 4.44 1.92 4.67
CA CYS A 32 3.70 1.44 3.51
C CYS A 32 2.38 2.19 3.42
N GLU A 33 1.98 2.61 2.22
CA GLU A 33 0.75 3.36 1.99
C GLU A 33 -0.15 2.61 1.01
N ARG A 34 -1.47 2.68 1.24
CA ARG A 34 -2.44 2.24 0.23
C ARG A 34 -2.59 3.34 -0.80
N VAL A 35 -2.53 2.95 -2.06
CA VAL A 35 -2.64 3.84 -3.20
C VAL A 35 -3.66 3.31 -4.22
N VAL A 36 -4.22 4.20 -5.02
CA VAL A 36 -5.18 3.92 -6.09
C VAL A 36 -4.76 4.62 -7.37
N SER A 37 -5.07 4.06 -8.53
CA SER A 37 -4.88 4.73 -9.83
C SER A 37 -6.20 5.40 -10.27
N PRO A 38 -6.25 6.74 -10.37
CA PRO A 38 -7.39 7.46 -10.94
C PRO A 38 -7.70 7.03 -12.37
N TRP A 39 -6.68 6.69 -13.17
CA TRP A 39 -6.85 6.16 -14.52
C TRP A 39 -7.66 4.87 -14.53
N HIS A 40 -7.44 3.99 -13.55
CA HIS A 40 -8.24 2.77 -13.42
C HIS A 40 -9.71 3.07 -13.12
N CYS A 41 -10.01 4.09 -12.30
CA CYS A 41 -11.38 4.50 -12.02
C CYS A 41 -12.12 4.96 -13.29
N LEU A 42 -11.43 5.73 -14.16
CA LEU A 42 -11.98 6.15 -15.46
C LEU A 42 -12.17 4.96 -16.41
N ARG A 43 -11.14 4.10 -16.56
CA ARG A 43 -11.18 2.95 -17.48
C ARG A 43 -12.20 1.88 -17.08
N SER A 44 -12.43 1.70 -15.79
CA SER A 44 -13.44 0.77 -15.27
C SER A 44 -14.85 1.35 -15.25
N GLN A 45 -15.04 2.60 -15.67
CA GLN A 45 -16.33 3.31 -15.63
C GLN A 45 -16.95 3.26 -14.23
N CYS A 46 -16.13 3.51 -13.21
CA CYS A 46 -16.58 3.47 -11.82
C CYS A 46 -17.76 4.43 -11.61
N GLN A 47 -18.90 3.90 -11.15
CA GLN A 47 -20.14 4.66 -10.93
C GLN A 47 -20.03 5.79 -9.89
N PHE A 48 -18.93 5.82 -9.14
CA PHE A 48 -18.67 6.82 -8.09
C PHE A 48 -17.70 7.91 -8.55
N VAL A 49 -17.30 7.91 -9.82
CA VAL A 49 -16.62 9.05 -10.43
C VAL A 49 -17.65 10.13 -10.72
N TYR A 50 -17.39 11.35 -10.26
CA TYR A 50 -18.13 12.53 -10.70
C TYR A 50 -17.24 13.40 -11.56
N ILE A 51 -17.85 14.18 -12.45
CA ILE A 51 -17.18 15.13 -13.33
C ILE A 51 -17.89 16.48 -13.19
N TYR A 52 -17.14 17.57 -13.15
CA TYR A 52 -17.67 18.92 -13.20
C TYR A 52 -16.77 19.82 -14.04
N GLN A 53 -17.34 20.94 -14.50
CA GLN A 53 -16.63 21.94 -15.29
C GLN A 53 -16.37 23.17 -14.41
N GLU A 54 -15.15 23.69 -14.42
CA GLU A 54 -14.79 24.98 -13.83
C GLU A 54 -13.97 25.77 -14.84
N GLY A 55 -14.58 26.82 -15.41
CA GLY A 55 -14.03 27.53 -16.56
C GLY A 55 -13.90 26.60 -17.78
N ASP A 56 -12.72 26.58 -18.39
CA ASP A 56 -12.42 25.74 -19.55
C ASP A 56 -11.88 24.35 -19.17
N THR A 57 -11.77 24.04 -17.88
CA THR A 57 -11.22 22.77 -17.40
C THR A 57 -12.31 21.86 -16.86
N ALA A 58 -12.33 20.62 -17.32
CA ALA A 58 -13.16 19.56 -16.77
C ALA A 58 -12.36 18.81 -15.70
N TYR A 59 -12.89 18.73 -14.49
CA TYR A 59 -12.29 17.99 -13.38
C TYR A 59 -13.11 16.75 -13.07
N PHE A 60 -12.46 15.71 -12.55
CA PHE A 60 -13.16 14.56 -11.98
C PHE A 60 -12.59 14.17 -10.62
N GLY A 61 -13.46 13.55 -9.82
CA GLY A 61 -13.09 13.08 -8.49
C GLY A 61 -13.87 11.83 -8.09
N CYS A 62 -13.55 11.31 -6.91
CA CYS A 62 -14.29 10.20 -6.31
C CYS A 62 -15.35 10.74 -5.33
N LEU A 63 -16.60 10.33 -5.51
CA LEU A 63 -17.71 10.72 -4.63
C LEU A 63 -17.47 10.28 -3.17
N HIS A 64 -16.84 9.12 -2.97
CA HIS A 64 -16.47 8.61 -1.64
C HIS A 64 -15.16 9.18 -1.09
N LYS A 65 -14.49 10.05 -1.85
CA LYS A 65 -13.21 10.68 -1.48
C LYS A 65 -12.15 9.66 -1.08
N VAL A 66 -12.10 8.54 -1.81
CA VAL A 66 -11.04 7.52 -1.68
C VAL A 66 -9.68 8.15 -1.97
N PHE A 67 -9.61 9.01 -2.98
CA PHE A 67 -8.56 10.03 -3.14
C PHE A 67 -9.20 11.42 -2.99
N LEU A 68 -8.42 12.40 -2.53
CA LEU A 68 -8.91 13.77 -2.25
C LEU A 68 -8.88 14.72 -3.44
N PRO A 69 -7.81 14.73 -4.26
CA PRO A 69 -7.71 15.71 -5.34
C PRO A 69 -8.77 15.48 -6.41
N ASP A 70 -9.31 16.58 -6.93
CA ASP A 70 -10.07 16.56 -8.16
C ASP A 70 -9.07 16.84 -9.30
N LEU A 71 -9.06 15.98 -10.31
CA LEU A 71 -8.00 15.89 -11.31
C LEU A 71 -8.49 16.41 -12.65
N ASP A 72 -7.61 17.09 -13.40
CA ASP A 72 -7.92 17.54 -14.74
C ASP A 72 -8.13 16.32 -15.66
N LEU A 73 -9.33 16.22 -16.21
CA LEU A 73 -9.74 15.14 -17.10
C LEU A 73 -8.95 15.18 -18.42
N ALA A 74 -8.56 16.38 -18.88
CA ALA A 74 -7.80 16.55 -20.11
C ALA A 74 -6.41 15.91 -20.03
N ALA A 75 -5.80 15.84 -18.85
CA ALA A 75 -4.50 15.19 -18.64
C ALA A 75 -4.50 13.70 -19.06
N PHE A 76 -5.68 13.07 -19.06
CA PHE A 76 -5.88 11.68 -19.46
C PHE A 76 -6.18 11.50 -20.96
N ALA A 77 -6.38 12.60 -21.69
CA ALA A 77 -6.55 12.58 -23.13
C ALA A 77 -5.24 12.20 -23.84
N ARG A 78 -5.36 11.47 -24.96
CA ARG A 78 -4.22 10.96 -25.73
C ARG A 78 -3.27 12.06 -26.24
N GLU A 79 -3.78 13.27 -26.37
CA GLU A 79 -3.06 14.44 -26.90
C GLU A 79 -2.18 15.11 -25.83
N HIS A 80 -2.56 15.00 -24.56
CA HIS A 80 -1.81 15.56 -23.42
C HIS A 80 -0.97 14.52 -22.69
N ALA A 81 -1.29 13.24 -22.87
CA ALA A 81 -0.46 12.14 -22.44
C ALA A 81 0.82 12.06 -23.30
N GLY A 82 1.85 12.82 -22.93
CA GLY A 82 3.27 12.51 -23.24
C GLY A 82 3.78 11.23 -22.55
N VAL A 83 2.84 10.35 -22.20
CA VAL A 83 2.92 9.25 -21.26
C VAL A 83 2.85 7.97 -22.10
N VAL A 84 3.73 7.01 -21.83
CA VAL A 84 3.71 5.70 -22.50
C VAL A 84 2.30 5.13 -22.40
N ARG A 85 1.74 4.62 -23.50
CA ARG A 85 0.36 4.08 -23.54
C ARG A 85 0.10 3.20 -22.33
N GLY A 86 -0.83 3.62 -21.48
CA GLY A 86 -1.28 2.84 -20.32
C GLY A 86 -0.74 3.30 -18.96
N GLN A 87 0.14 4.29 -18.90
CA GLN A 87 0.55 4.93 -17.65
C GLN A 87 -0.44 6.03 -17.23
N ASP A 88 -0.64 6.16 -15.92
CA ASP A 88 -1.48 7.18 -15.30
C ASP A 88 -0.73 8.52 -15.29
N PRO A 89 -1.26 9.61 -15.88
CA PRO A 89 -0.58 10.92 -15.93
C PRO A 89 -0.28 11.50 -14.54
N TYR A 90 -1.05 11.13 -13.51
CA TYR A 90 -0.81 11.57 -12.13
C TYR A 90 -0.13 10.49 -11.27
N GLY A 91 0.14 9.32 -11.83
CA GLY A 91 0.62 8.17 -11.07
C GLY A 91 -0.44 7.62 -10.10
N HIS A 92 0.02 6.89 -9.09
CA HIS A 92 -0.87 6.41 -8.04
C HIS A 92 -1.07 7.49 -6.98
N LEU A 93 -2.30 7.62 -6.48
CA LEU A 93 -2.64 8.55 -5.41
C LEU A 93 -2.84 7.81 -4.10
N ARG A 94 -2.32 8.40 -3.02
CA ARG A 94 -2.56 7.92 -1.66
C ARG A 94 -4.06 7.87 -1.35
N VAL A 95 -4.49 6.77 -0.75
CA VAL A 95 -5.85 6.59 -0.26
C VAL A 95 -6.06 7.41 1.00
N ALA A 96 -7.07 8.29 0.98
CA ALA A 96 -7.42 9.18 2.08
C ALA A 96 -8.62 8.70 2.90
N ARG A 97 -9.48 7.87 2.31
CA ARG A 97 -10.65 7.27 3.00
C ARG A 97 -10.77 5.79 2.68
N PRO A 98 -11.39 4.98 3.56
CA PRO A 98 -11.57 3.56 3.33
C PRO A 98 -12.14 3.30 1.93
N PRO A 99 -11.43 2.56 1.08
CA PRO A 99 -11.87 2.27 -0.27
C PRO A 99 -13.03 1.26 -0.23
N LEU A 100 -13.84 1.25 -1.28
CA LEU A 100 -14.93 0.29 -1.44
C LEU A 100 -14.41 -1.06 -1.97
N PRO A 101 -15.16 -2.17 -1.84
CA PRO A 101 -14.72 -3.49 -2.28
C PRO A 101 -14.31 -3.60 -3.76
N GLN A 102 -14.89 -2.78 -4.63
CA GLN A 102 -14.59 -2.74 -6.06
C GLN A 102 -13.41 -1.81 -6.41
N CYS A 103 -12.90 -1.02 -5.47
CA CYS A 103 -11.77 -0.15 -5.72
C CYS A 103 -10.50 -0.98 -5.90
N ARG A 104 -9.77 -0.76 -6.99
CA ARG A 104 -8.46 -1.39 -7.18
C ARG A 104 -7.39 -0.64 -6.38
N VAL A 105 -7.07 -1.18 -5.22
CA VAL A 105 -6.08 -0.63 -4.28
C VAL A 105 -4.80 -1.45 -4.37
N THR A 106 -3.66 -0.79 -4.36
CA THR A 106 -2.33 -1.40 -4.23
C THR A 106 -1.63 -0.84 -3.01
N VAL A 107 -0.56 -1.52 -2.56
CA VAL A 107 0.31 -1.01 -1.49
C VAL A 107 1.60 -0.54 -2.12
N GLU A 108 1.96 0.72 -1.87
CA GLU A 108 3.27 1.25 -2.19
C GLU A 108 4.17 1.13 -0.95
N GLN A 109 5.35 0.52 -1.14
CA GLN A 109 6.35 0.39 -0.10
C GLN A 109 7.48 1.40 -0.34
N ALA A 110 7.83 2.19 0.67
CA ALA A 110 9.06 2.97 0.56
C ALA A 110 10.27 2.03 0.47
N TYR A 111 11.15 2.27 -0.51
CA TYR A 111 12.37 1.49 -0.73
C TYR A 111 12.16 -0.02 -1.01
N GLU A 112 11.13 -0.39 -1.76
CA GLU A 112 10.85 -1.79 -2.15
C GLU A 112 12.11 -2.55 -2.63
N ALA A 113 12.96 -1.90 -3.44
CA ALA A 113 14.19 -2.48 -3.98
C ALA A 113 15.23 -2.89 -2.91
N LEU A 114 15.15 -2.33 -1.70
CA LEU A 114 16.08 -2.58 -0.60
C LEU A 114 15.53 -3.57 0.45
N TYR A 115 14.24 -3.91 0.38
CA TYR A 115 13.57 -4.72 1.40
C TYR A 115 13.07 -6.05 0.84
N SER A 116 13.48 -7.17 1.47
CA SER A 116 12.91 -8.47 1.17
C SER A 116 11.50 -8.60 1.77
N PRO A 117 10.50 -9.16 1.06
CA PRO A 117 9.17 -9.45 1.62
C PRO A 117 9.20 -10.28 2.91
N SER A 118 10.24 -11.10 3.12
CA SER A 118 10.43 -11.89 4.33
C SER A 118 10.79 -11.07 5.58
N ALA A 119 11.09 -9.77 5.42
CA ALA A 119 11.42 -8.86 6.51
C ALA A 119 10.22 -8.04 7.01
N CYS A 120 9.05 -8.13 6.35
CA CYS A 120 7.85 -7.42 6.79
C CYS A 120 7.29 -8.04 8.08
N CYS A 121 7.07 -7.23 9.12
CA CYS A 121 6.44 -7.67 10.37
C CYS A 121 4.90 -7.63 10.33
N ASN A 122 4.30 -6.97 9.34
CA ASN A 122 2.85 -6.95 9.12
C ASN A 122 2.48 -7.33 7.66
N PRO A 123 2.58 -8.63 7.31
CA PRO A 123 2.19 -9.10 5.98
C PRO A 123 0.68 -8.95 5.71
N THR A 124 -0.14 -8.81 6.77
CA THR A 124 -1.59 -8.68 6.60
C THR A 124 -2.02 -7.34 6.00
N PHE A 125 -1.14 -6.33 6.02
CA PHE A 125 -1.41 -5.05 5.39
C PHE A 125 -1.57 -5.13 3.86
N PHE A 126 -1.03 -6.17 3.22
CA PHE A 126 -1.16 -6.41 1.78
C PHE A 126 -2.53 -6.99 1.37
N HIS A 127 -3.38 -7.36 2.34
CA HIS A 127 -4.75 -7.74 2.04
C HIS A 127 -5.62 -6.52 1.73
N HIS A 128 -6.70 -6.77 0.99
CA HIS A 128 -7.69 -5.75 0.67
C HIS A 128 -8.32 -5.22 1.97
N PRO A 129 -8.43 -3.89 2.17
CA PRO A 129 -8.89 -3.30 3.44
C PRO A 129 -10.35 -3.60 3.78
N THR A 130 -11.14 -4.09 2.82
CA THR A 130 -12.53 -4.55 3.02
C THR A 130 -12.68 -6.07 2.99
N GLY A 131 -11.57 -6.82 2.89
CA GLY A 131 -11.60 -8.28 2.93
C GLY A 131 -12.01 -8.80 4.32
N PRO A 132 -12.47 -10.06 4.41
CA PRO A 132 -12.72 -10.69 5.70
C PRO A 132 -11.44 -10.69 6.55
N GLU A 133 -11.56 -10.45 7.86
CA GLU A 133 -10.39 -10.50 8.77
C GLU A 133 -9.72 -11.89 8.76
N GLU A 134 -10.38 -12.92 8.26
CA GLU A 134 -9.93 -14.32 8.29
C GLU A 134 -8.92 -14.68 7.18
N ASP A 135 -8.68 -13.83 6.18
CA ASP A 135 -7.61 -14.01 5.18
C ASP A 135 -6.19 -13.86 5.75
N ARG A 136 -6.09 -13.75 7.08
CA ARG A 136 -4.87 -13.61 7.87
C ARG A 136 -3.98 -14.86 7.75
N ILE A 137 -2.84 -14.64 7.10
CA ILE A 137 -1.56 -15.35 7.28
C ILE A 137 -1.39 -16.59 6.39
N ARG A 138 -0.79 -16.39 5.18
CA ARG A 138 0.26 -17.30 4.73
C ARG A 138 1.58 -16.76 5.23
N LEU A 139 1.96 -17.15 6.44
CA LEU A 139 3.35 -17.17 6.86
C LEU A 139 4.08 -18.02 5.82
N THR A 140 4.75 -17.41 4.84
CA THR A 140 5.89 -18.08 4.21
C THR A 140 6.95 -18.17 5.29
N ALA A 141 6.86 -19.24 6.07
CA ALA A 141 7.78 -19.56 7.15
C ALA A 141 9.22 -19.38 6.66
N ARG A 142 10.04 -18.82 7.54
CA ARG A 142 11.49 -18.72 7.38
C ARG A 142 12.05 -20.11 7.07
N VAL A 143 12.47 -20.37 5.82
CA VAL A 143 13.56 -21.31 5.60
C VAL A 143 14.81 -20.54 5.94
N GLY A 144 15.29 -20.72 7.17
CA GLY A 144 16.60 -20.22 7.57
C GLY A 144 17.61 -20.67 6.51
N ARG A 145 18.34 -19.72 5.92
CA ARG A 145 19.62 -20.07 5.33
C ARG A 145 20.49 -20.50 6.50
N SER A 146 20.66 -21.81 6.64
CA SER A 146 21.75 -22.39 7.41
C SER A 146 23.02 -21.63 7.06
N ARG A 147 23.68 -21.10 8.09
CA ARG A 147 25.04 -20.58 8.01
C ARG A 147 25.88 -21.66 7.34
N PRO A 148 26.59 -21.42 6.22
CA PRO A 148 27.49 -22.43 5.72
C PRO A 148 28.49 -22.75 6.83
N GLU A 149 28.51 -24.00 7.27
CA GLU A 149 29.59 -24.51 8.10
C GLU A 149 30.89 -24.28 7.32
N VAL A 150 31.72 -23.40 7.86
CA VAL A 150 33.11 -23.30 7.44
C VAL A 150 33.75 -24.62 7.84
N GLN A 151 33.91 -25.52 6.87
CA GLN A 151 34.76 -26.70 7.02
C GLN A 151 36.16 -26.19 7.37
N GLY A 152 36.56 -26.41 8.62
CA GLY A 152 37.94 -26.24 9.05
C GLY A 152 38.87 -27.10 8.18
N PRO A 153 40.11 -26.66 7.97
CA PRO A 153 41.07 -27.41 7.17
C PRO A 153 41.28 -28.81 7.78
N PRO A 154 41.45 -29.86 6.97
CA PRO A 154 41.81 -31.17 7.48
C PRO A 154 43.22 -31.09 8.11
N ASP A 155 43.28 -31.33 9.42
CA ASP A 155 44.49 -31.77 10.09
C ASP A 155 44.91 -33.11 9.46
N GLY A 156 46.00 -33.09 8.71
CA GLY A 156 46.63 -34.25 8.11
C GLY A 156 48.12 -34.24 8.42
N ARG A 157 48.46 -34.57 9.66
CA ARG A 157 49.72 -35.27 9.93
C ARG A 157 49.41 -36.76 9.75
N ASP A 158 50.16 -37.43 8.90
CA ASP A 158 50.81 -38.67 9.33
C ASP A 158 51.98 -39.02 8.42
N ASP A 159 52.97 -39.60 9.07
CA ASP A 159 54.31 -39.95 8.65
C ASP A 159 54.38 -41.03 7.55
N SER A 160 55.49 -41.06 6.79
CA SER A 160 56.17 -42.24 6.17
C SER A 160 57.29 -41.71 5.23
N GLU A 161 58.57 -41.70 5.63
CA GLU A 161 59.59 -42.74 5.34
C GLU A 161 59.79 -43.07 3.84
N ASP A 162 60.81 -42.44 3.22
CA ASP A 162 62.03 -43.06 2.63
C ASP A 162 63.06 -41.97 2.26
#